data_AF-A0A964IBE1-F1
#
_entry.id   AF-A0A964IBE1-F1
#
_cell.length_a   1.000
_cell.length_b   1.000
_cell.length_c   1.000
_cell.angle_alpha   90.00
_cell.angle_beta   90.00
_cell.angle_gamma   90.00
#
_symmetry.space_group_name_H-M   'P 1'
#
loop_
_entity.id
_entity.type
_entity.pdbx_description
1 polymer ?
#
loop_
_entity_poly.entity_id
_entity_poly.type
_entity_poly.pdbx_seq_one_letter_code
_entity_poly.pdbx_strand_id
1 'polypeptide(L)'
;MIKHEETGNHGTFFYERDGDRLAAMTYSRTTPALIIIDHTEVSEVLKGQGMGRQLLDALVAWVRGSGTRVMVTCPYALGQFRKHESIRDVFAG
;
A
#
# COMPACT_ATOMS: atom_id res chain seq x y z
N MET A 1 2.30 -13.24 -6.99
CA MET A 1 3.27 -12.43 -6.21
C MET A 1 2.85 -10.97 -6.28
N ILE A 2 3.16 -10.16 -5.27
CA ILE A 2 2.90 -8.72 -5.32
C ILE A 2 3.96 -8.05 -6.19
N LYS A 3 3.52 -7.20 -7.11
CA LYS A 3 4.36 -6.37 -7.98
C LYS A 3 4.26 -4.90 -7.53
N HIS A 4 5.27 -4.11 -7.86
CA HIS A 4 5.32 -2.68 -7.57
C HIS A 4 5.72 -1.92 -8.83
N GLU A 5 4.97 -0.88 -9.16
CA GLU A 5 5.22 0.03 -10.27
C GLU A 5 5.17 1.47 -9.75
N GLU A 6 6.09 2.33 -10.21
CA GLU A 6 6.09 3.77 -9.94
C GLU A 6 6.26 4.54 -11.26
N THR A 7 5.35 5.47 -11.52
CA THR A 7 5.33 6.33 -12.72
C THR A 7 5.12 7.77 -12.30
N GLY A 8 6.14 8.60 -12.50
CA GLY A 8 6.09 10.01 -12.09
C GLY A 8 5.91 10.15 -10.58
N ASN A 9 4.83 10.82 -10.16
CA ASN A 9 4.47 11.01 -8.76
C ASN A 9 3.42 10.01 -8.27
N HIS A 10 3.17 8.91 -8.98
CA HIS A 10 2.22 7.88 -8.57
C HIS A 10 2.88 6.51 -8.55
N GLY A 11 2.45 5.65 -7.63
CA GLY A 11 2.85 4.25 -7.64
C GLY A 11 1.74 3.32 -7.19
N THR A 12 1.90 2.04 -7.53
CA THR A 12 0.91 1.01 -7.24
C THR A 12 1.61 -0.28 -6.82
N PHE A 13 1.20 -0.83 -5.69
CA PHE A 13 1.43 -2.23 -5.33
C PHE A 13 0.21 -3.03 -5.77
N PHE A 14 0.40 -4.13 -6.49
CA PHE A 14 -0.72 -4.91 -7.01
C PHE A 14 -0.45 -6.40 -7.06
N TYR A 15 -1.53 -7.17 -7.04
CA TYR A 15 -1.51 -8.60 -7.28
C TYR A 15 -2.29 -8.92 -8.56
N GLU A 16 -1.69 -9.73 -9.41
CA GLU A 16 -2.22 -10.14 -10.70
C GLU A 16 -2.24 -11.67 -10.79
N ARG A 17 -3.30 -12.21 -11.37
CA ARG A 17 -3.44 -13.64 -11.68
C ARG A 17 -4.19 -13.78 -12.99
N ASP A 18 -3.69 -14.62 -13.89
CA ASP A 18 -4.29 -14.89 -15.20
C ASP A 18 -4.49 -13.64 -16.08
N GLY A 19 -3.62 -12.63 -15.91
CA GLY A 19 -3.70 -11.35 -16.63
C GLY A 19 -4.61 -10.30 -15.97
N ASP A 20 -5.38 -10.68 -14.96
CA ASP A 20 -6.27 -9.77 -14.24
C ASP A 20 -5.62 -9.21 -12.97
N ARG A 21 -5.67 -7.88 -12.82
CA ARG A 21 -5.27 -7.21 -11.57
C ARG A 21 -6.39 -7.38 -10.55
N LEU A 22 -6.19 -8.31 -9.61
CA LEU A 22 -7.21 -8.68 -8.62
C LEU A 22 -7.10 -7.89 -7.32
N ALA A 23 -6.01 -7.16 -7.07
CA ALA A 23 -5.90 -6.24 -5.95
C ALA A 23 -4.87 -5.15 -6.26
N ALA A 24 -5.12 -3.94 -5.76
CA ALA A 24 -4.24 -2.81 -5.94
C ALA A 24 -4.26 -1.88 -4.70
N MET A 25 -3.10 -1.31 -4.39
CA MET A 25 -2.91 -0.24 -3.42
C MET A 25 -2.12 0.86 -4.10
N THR A 26 -2.72 2.03 -4.25
CA THR A 26 -2.10 3.18 -4.93
C THR A 26 -1.62 4.20 -3.91
N TYR A 27 -0.59 4.94 -4.32
CA TYR A 27 -0.11 6.09 -3.59
C TYR A 27 0.30 7.22 -4.52
N SER A 28 0.28 8.43 -3.98
CA SER A 28 0.89 9.61 -4.57
C SER A 28 2.15 10.02 -3.80
N ARG A 29 3.22 10.39 -4.52
CA ARG A 29 4.48 10.87 -3.97
C ARG A 29 4.44 12.39 -3.89
N THR A 30 4.48 12.92 -2.67
CA THR A 30 4.46 14.37 -2.41
C THR A 30 5.85 14.96 -2.34
N THR A 31 6.81 14.18 -1.84
CA THR A 31 8.24 14.53 -1.81
C THR A 31 9.09 13.26 -2.02
N PRO A 32 10.40 13.37 -2.25
CA PRO A 32 11.27 12.20 -2.31
C PRO A 32 11.17 11.26 -1.09
N ALA A 33 10.80 11.80 0.08
CA ALA A 33 10.73 11.05 1.34
C ALA A 33 9.30 10.89 1.91
N LEU A 34 8.25 11.23 1.14
CA LEU A 34 6.87 11.17 1.63
C LEU A 34 5.89 10.73 0.53
N ILE A 35 5.07 9.73 0.86
CA ILE A 35 3.97 9.25 0.02
C ILE A 35 2.64 9.29 0.78
N ILE A 36 1.53 9.30 0.04
CA ILE A 36 0.16 9.22 0.56
C ILE A 36 -0.51 7.98 -0.02
N ILE A 37 -0.90 7.02 0.82
CA ILE A 37 -1.76 5.90 0.38
C ILE A 37 -3.19 6.43 0.25
N ASP A 38 -3.67 6.48 -0.99
CA ASP A 38 -4.96 7.12 -1.33
C ASP A 38 -6.05 6.11 -1.69
N HIS A 39 -5.71 4.95 -2.23
CA HIS A 39 -6.69 3.92 -2.58
C HIS A 39 -6.20 2.52 -2.27
N THR A 40 -7.14 1.64 -1.93
CA THR A 40 -6.90 0.20 -1.81
C THR A 40 -8.16 -0.53 -2.24
N GLU A 41 -8.00 -1.42 -3.22
CA GLU A 41 -9.07 -2.26 -3.73
C GLU A 41 -8.62 -3.72 -3.79
N VAL A 42 -9.57 -4.62 -3.53
CA VAL A 42 -9.37 -6.06 -3.57
C VAL A 42 -10.62 -6.65 -4.20
N SER A 43 -10.42 -7.42 -5.27
CA SER A 43 -11.50 -8.16 -5.94
C SER A 43 -12.19 -9.11 -4.96
N GLU A 44 -13.50 -9.27 -5.10
CA GLU A 44 -14.30 -10.16 -4.26
C GLU A 44 -13.79 -11.62 -4.29
N VAL A 45 -13.14 -12.03 -5.39
CA VAL A 45 -12.54 -13.38 -5.50
C VAL A 45 -11.38 -13.60 -4.50
N LEU A 46 -10.82 -12.53 -3.96
CA LEU A 46 -9.76 -12.53 -2.93
C LEU A 46 -10.27 -12.14 -1.55
N LYS A 47 -11.59 -11.99 -1.38
CA LYS A 47 -12.20 -11.62 -0.10
C LYS A 47 -11.88 -12.63 0.98
N GLY A 48 -11.55 -12.12 2.17
CA GLY A 48 -11.16 -12.95 3.31
C GLY A 48 -9.75 -13.53 3.26
N GLN A 49 -8.99 -13.32 2.18
CA GLN A 49 -7.63 -13.85 2.03
C GLN A 49 -6.54 -12.87 2.51
N GLY A 50 -6.94 -11.75 3.10
CA GLY A 50 -6.00 -10.76 3.63
C GLY A 50 -5.18 -10.01 2.58
N MET A 51 -5.59 -10.02 1.31
CA MET A 51 -4.77 -9.46 0.22
C MET A 51 -4.45 -7.96 0.41
N GLY A 52 -5.42 -7.16 0.89
CA GLY A 52 -5.17 -5.74 1.19
C GLY A 52 -4.07 -5.54 2.24
N ARG A 53 -3.93 -6.49 3.19
CA ARG A 53 -2.89 -6.44 4.21
C ARG A 53 -1.54 -6.84 3.62
N GLN A 54 -1.50 -7.84 2.76
CA GLN A 54 -0.27 -8.23 2.07
C GLN A 54 0.28 -7.08 1.20
N LEU A 55 -0.60 -6.35 0.50
CA LEU A 55 -0.22 -5.14 -0.24
C LEU A 55 0.38 -4.07 0.67
N LEU A 56 -0.24 -3.82 1.82
CA LEU A 56 0.26 -2.86 2.80
C LEU A 56 1.62 -3.27 3.36
N ASP A 57 1.79 -4.55 3.72
CA ASP A 57 3.05 -5.06 4.26
C ASP A 57 4.20 -4.94 3.23
N ALA A 58 3.90 -5.18 1.95
CA ALA A 58 4.87 -4.97 0.86
C ALA A 58 5.27 -3.49 0.73
N LEU A 59 4.29 -2.58 0.77
CA LEU A 59 4.56 -1.13 0.75
C LEU A 59 5.38 -0.71 1.98
N VAL A 60 5.01 -1.17 3.17
CA VAL A 60 5.73 -0.86 4.43
C VAL A 60 7.19 -1.32 4.35
N ALA A 61 7.44 -2.53 3.86
CA ALA A 61 8.80 -3.03 3.69
C ALA A 61 9.62 -2.15 2.72
N TRP A 62 9.02 -1.73 1.61
CA TRP A 62 9.65 -0.86 0.63
C TRP A 62 9.97 0.54 1.19
N VAL A 63 9.03 1.17 1.91
CA VAL A 63 9.29 2.49 2.51
C VAL A 63 10.33 2.43 3.62
N ARG A 64 10.39 1.34 4.40
CA ARG A 64 11.46 1.13 5.39
C ARG A 64 12.84 1.07 4.73
N GLY A 65 12.96 0.33 3.64
CA GLY A 65 14.22 0.19 2.91
C GLY A 65 14.71 1.49 2.25
N SER A 66 13.77 2.37 1.88
CA SER A 66 14.08 3.65 1.20
C SER A 66 14.17 4.86 2.14
N GLY A 67 13.78 4.72 3.41
CA GLY A 67 13.64 5.87 4.34
C GLY A 67 12.45 6.78 4.02
N THR A 68 11.55 6.34 3.15
CA THR A 68 10.30 7.05 2.84
C THR A 68 9.33 6.92 4.02
N ARG A 69 8.52 7.95 4.27
CA ARG A 69 7.40 7.88 5.23
C ARG A 69 6.05 7.89 4.53
N VAL A 70 5.02 7.46 5.25
CA VAL A 70 3.67 7.22 4.73
C VAL A 70 2.65 8.08 5.47
N MET A 71 1.87 8.86 4.72
CA MET A 71 0.58 9.38 5.15
C MET A 71 -0.54 8.55 4.52
N VAL A 72 -1.73 8.58 5.10
CA VAL A 72 -2.86 7.76 4.59
C VAL A 72 -4.17 8.55 4.55
N THR A 73 -4.84 8.52 3.41
CA THR A 73 -6.21 9.05 3.26
C THR A 73 -7.22 7.93 3.02
N CYS A 74 -6.77 6.78 2.51
CA CYS A 74 -7.61 5.59 2.37
C CYS A 74 -8.09 5.10 3.75
N PRO A 75 -9.41 4.97 4.00
CA PRO A 75 -9.95 4.52 5.28
C PRO A 75 -9.46 3.12 5.68
N TYR A 76 -9.27 2.22 4.71
CA TYR A 76 -8.74 0.89 4.95
C TYR A 76 -7.32 0.94 5.51
N ALA A 77 -6.40 1.63 4.82
CA ALA A 77 -5.01 1.76 5.24
C ALA A 77 -4.91 2.46 6.60
N LEU A 78 -5.67 3.54 6.80
CA LEU A 78 -5.76 4.22 8.09
C LEU A 78 -6.19 3.28 9.21
N GLY A 79 -7.20 2.43 8.96
CA GLY A 79 -7.63 1.40 9.89
C GLY A 79 -6.51 0.41 10.25
N GLN A 80 -5.68 0.02 9.28
CA GLN A 80 -4.53 -0.87 9.53
C GLN A 80 -3.46 -0.19 10.41
N PHE A 81 -3.06 1.04 10.10
CA PHE A 81 -2.08 1.78 10.90
C PHE A 81 -2.57 2.04 12.34
N ARG A 82 -3.87 2.28 12.52
CA ARG A 82 -4.47 2.42 13.86
C ARG A 82 -4.43 1.12 14.65
N LYS A 83 -4.71 -0.02 14.01
CA LYS A 83 -4.80 -1.33 14.69
C LYS A 83 -3.45 -1.99 14.97
N HIS A 84 -2.44 -1.74 14.13
CA HIS A 84 -1.19 -2.50 14.16
C HIS A 84 0.01 -1.62 14.48
N GLU A 85 0.56 -1.78 15.68
CA GLU A 85 1.72 -1.00 16.13
C GLU A 85 2.99 -1.31 15.33
N SER A 86 3.09 -2.55 14.82
CA SER A 86 4.22 -3.06 14.06
C SER A 86 4.48 -2.35 12.73
N ILE A 87 3.60 -1.45 12.29
CA ILE A 87 3.76 -0.66 11.06
C ILE A 87 3.76 0.85 11.32
N ARG A 88 3.63 1.29 12.58
CA ARG A 88 3.54 2.73 12.91
C ARG A 88 4.86 3.48 12.76
N ASP A 89 5.99 2.77 12.71
CA ASP A 89 7.33 3.34 12.54
C ASP A 89 7.49 4.13 11.23
N VAL A 90 6.75 3.76 10.17
CA VAL A 90 6.78 4.47 8.89
C VAL A 90 5.68 5.51 8.74
N PHE A 91 4.77 5.61 9.71
CA PHE A 91 3.58 6.45 9.63
C PHE A 91 3.90 7.91 10.01
N ALA A 92 3.51 8.86 9.16
CA ALA A 92 3.79 10.28 9.32
C ALA A 92 2.57 11.14 9.68
N GLY A 93 1.34 10.59 9.57
CA GLY A 93 0.10 11.34 9.81
C GLY A 93 -1.03 10.96 8.88
#